data_AF-A0A2E6BJZ3-F1
#
_entry.id   AF-A0A2E6BJZ3-F1
#
_cell.length_a   1.000
_cell.length_b   1.000
_cell.length_c   1.000
_cell.angle_alpha   90.00
_cell.angle_beta   90.00
_cell.angle_gamma   90.00
#
_symmetry.space_group_name_H-M   'P 1'
#
loop_
_entity.id
_entity.type
_entity.pdbx_description
1 polymer ?
#
loop_
_entity_poly.entity_id
_entity_poly.type
_entity_poly.pdbx_seq_one_letter_code
_entity_poly.pdbx_strand_id
1 'polypeptide(L)'
;MELLPLGFFEWAESSFLGYIGKTYGGIYATLGQSVHLISLAVLGGAVLVSDFRLLGWVLRDVPSEVVAEQAHKWFKIALFTIIASGVFMAAAIAIKLYYNAAYWAKMYALIAGVLFVFLVRRPLLRGDHSQINPWVLKLVAVASILVWVSVAATGRWIGFS
;
A
#
# COMPACT_ATOMS: atom_id res chain seq x y z
N MET A 1 -18.30 3.10 9.19
CA MET A 1 -18.24 4.55 8.96
C MET A 1 -17.55 4.76 7.62
N GLU A 2 -17.94 5.79 6.88
CA GLU A 2 -17.35 6.13 5.58
C GLU A 2 -16.40 7.30 5.78
N LEU A 3 -15.25 7.31 5.12
CA LEU A 3 -14.28 8.41 5.27
C LEU A 3 -14.71 9.68 4.52
N LEU A 4 -15.53 9.53 3.48
CA LEU A 4 -15.92 10.59 2.54
C LEU A 4 -17.41 10.47 2.21
N PRO A 5 -18.11 11.61 1.98
CA PRO A 5 -19.54 11.61 1.70
C PRO A 5 -19.86 11.08 0.30
N LEU A 6 -21.08 10.56 0.10
CA LEU A 6 -21.57 10.06 -1.20
C LEU A 6 -21.35 11.04 -2.36
N GLY A 7 -21.62 12.33 -2.14
CA GLY A 7 -21.45 13.37 -3.17
C GLY A 7 -20.02 13.48 -3.71
N PHE A 8 -19.00 13.11 -2.92
CA PHE A 8 -17.62 13.02 -3.42
C PHE A 8 -17.46 11.87 -4.42
N PHE A 9 -18.07 10.72 -4.18
CA PHE A 9 -18.01 9.57 -5.08
C PHE A 9 -18.80 9.83 -6.37
N GLU A 10 -19.96 10.49 -6.28
CA GLU A 10 -20.72 10.93 -7.45
C GLU A 10 -19.90 11.90 -8.33
N TRP A 11 -19.26 12.90 -7.70
CA TRP A 11 -18.34 13.80 -8.39
C TRP A 11 -17.18 13.04 -9.03
N ALA A 12 -16.53 12.13 -8.30
CA ALA A 12 -15.40 11.35 -8.79
C ALA A 12 -15.82 10.49 -10.00
N GLU A 13 -17.01 9.90 -9.98
CA GLU A 13 -17.53 9.10 -11.09
C GLU A 13 -17.89 9.88 -12.35
N SER A 14 -18.33 11.13 -12.16
CA SER A 14 -18.66 12.06 -13.25
C SER A 14 -17.44 12.86 -13.75
N SER A 15 -16.33 12.82 -13.02
CA SER A 15 -15.10 13.53 -13.36
C SER A 15 -14.47 13.04 -14.66
N PHE A 16 -13.52 13.82 -15.21
CA PHE A 16 -12.76 13.44 -16.40
C PHE A 16 -12.02 12.09 -16.23
N LEU A 17 -11.49 11.81 -15.03
CA LEU A 17 -10.84 10.54 -14.73
C LEU A 17 -11.85 9.38 -14.76
N GLY A 18 -13.02 9.57 -14.15
CA GLY A 18 -14.10 8.60 -14.17
C GLY A 18 -14.59 8.31 -15.58
N TYR A 19 -14.78 9.36 -16.40
CA TYR A 19 -15.15 9.23 -17.80
C TYR A 19 -14.12 8.43 -18.60
N ILE A 20 -12.83 8.77 -18.52
CA ILE A 20 -11.77 8.03 -19.24
C ILE A 20 -11.74 6.58 -18.81
N GLY A 21 -11.77 6.31 -17.50
CA GLY A 21 -11.69 4.97 -16.95
C GLY A 21 -12.87 4.07 -17.35
N LYS A 22 -14.07 4.64 -17.54
CA LYS A 22 -15.25 3.92 -18.02
C LYS A 22 -15.25 3.71 -19.53
N THR A 23 -14.85 4.73 -20.29
CA THR A 23 -14.99 4.75 -21.76
C THR A 23 -13.88 3.96 -22.45
N TYR A 24 -12.65 4.00 -21.94
CA TYR A 24 -11.49 3.39 -22.59
C TYR A 24 -10.93 2.22 -21.80
N GLY A 25 -11.50 1.02 -22.00
CA GLY A 25 -11.10 -0.20 -21.29
C GLY A 25 -9.61 -0.52 -21.39
N GLY A 26 -8.97 -0.26 -22.54
CA GLY A 26 -7.52 -0.45 -22.70
C GLY A 26 -6.68 0.47 -21.80
N ILE A 27 -7.11 1.72 -21.61
CA ILE A 27 -6.46 2.68 -20.71
C ILE A 27 -6.67 2.25 -19.26
N TYR A 28 -7.89 1.84 -18.91
CA TYR A 28 -8.20 1.31 -17.58
C TYR A 28 -7.36 0.07 -17.22
N ALA A 29 -7.24 -0.87 -18.15
CA ALA A 29 -6.45 -2.09 -17.96
C ALA A 29 -4.95 -1.77 -17.81
N THR A 30 -4.39 -0.92 -18.67
CA THR A 30 -2.94 -0.64 -18.68
C THR A 30 -2.54 0.36 -17.59
N LEU A 31 -3.07 1.58 -17.62
CA LEU A 31 -2.70 2.66 -16.69
C LEU A 31 -3.34 2.51 -15.30
N GLY A 32 -4.51 1.87 -15.23
CA GLY A 32 -5.15 1.51 -13.96
C GLY A 32 -4.56 0.22 -13.43
N GLN A 33 -5.03 -0.92 -13.96
CA GLN A 33 -4.79 -2.22 -13.34
C GLN A 33 -3.34 -2.68 -13.39
N SER A 34 -2.68 -2.67 -14.57
CA SER A 34 -1.31 -3.18 -14.69
C SER A 34 -0.32 -2.36 -13.86
N VAL A 35 -0.39 -1.03 -13.95
CA VAL A 35 0.44 -0.14 -13.13
C VAL A 35 0.17 -0.35 -11.64
N HIS A 36 -1.08 -0.51 -11.24
CA HIS A 36 -1.44 -0.75 -9.84
C HIS A 36 -0.86 -2.07 -9.31
N LEU A 37 -0.94 -3.15 -10.10
CA LEU A 37 -0.41 -4.46 -9.72
C LEU A 37 1.11 -4.50 -9.69
N ILE A 38 1.78 -3.84 -10.65
CA ILE A 38 3.24 -3.69 -10.63
C ILE A 38 3.65 -2.89 -9.39
N SER A 39 2.96 -1.80 -9.08
CA SER A 39 3.23 -1.00 -7.88
C SER A 39 3.01 -1.80 -6.60
N LEU A 40 1.97 -2.64 -6.55
CA LEU A 40 1.74 -3.56 -5.44
C LEU A 40 2.89 -4.57 -5.28
N ALA A 41 3.39 -5.13 -6.38
CA ALA A 41 4.51 -6.05 -6.36
C ALA A 41 5.80 -5.37 -5.86
N VAL A 42 6.08 -4.15 -6.32
CA VAL A 42 7.25 -3.38 -5.84
C VAL A 42 7.10 -2.99 -4.38
N LEU A 43 5.91 -2.53 -3.95
CA LEU A 43 5.63 -2.17 -2.56
C LEU A 43 5.79 -3.39 -1.65
N GLY A 44 5.14 -4.51 -1.99
CA GLY A 44 5.21 -5.76 -1.24
C GLY A 44 6.63 -6.32 -1.20
N GLY A 45 7.35 -6.29 -2.33
CA GLY A 45 8.75 -6.70 -2.40
C GLY A 45 9.66 -5.86 -1.50
N ALA A 46 9.50 -4.54 -1.50
CA ALA A 46 10.26 -3.64 -0.63
C ALA A 46 9.99 -3.92 0.86
N VAL A 47 8.72 -4.12 1.23
CA VAL A 47 8.33 -4.51 2.60
C VAL A 47 8.98 -5.84 2.99
N LEU A 48 8.80 -6.88 2.18
CA LEU A 48 9.30 -8.23 2.48
C LEU A 48 10.82 -8.30 2.54
N VAL A 49 11.55 -7.70 1.59
CA VAL A 49 13.02 -7.70 1.61
C VAL A 49 13.56 -7.00 2.85
N SER A 50 12.97 -5.87 3.23
CA SER A 50 13.38 -5.14 4.43
C SER A 50 13.04 -5.90 5.71
N ASP A 51 11.83 -6.43 5.82
CA ASP A 51 11.36 -7.12 7.03
C ASP A 51 12.03 -8.49 7.20
N PHE A 52 12.24 -9.25 6.13
CA PHE A 52 13.04 -10.49 6.18
C PHE A 52 14.50 -10.23 6.52
N ARG A 53 15.06 -9.09 6.11
CA ARG A 53 16.39 -8.70 6.57
C ARG A 53 16.43 -8.41 8.07
N LEU A 54 15.42 -7.74 8.62
CA LEU A 54 15.30 -7.47 10.07
C LEU A 54 15.07 -8.76 10.88
N LEU A 55 14.35 -9.73 10.31
CA LEU A 55 14.17 -11.06 10.89
C LEU A 55 15.44 -11.93 10.78
N GLY A 56 16.42 -11.51 9.98
CA GLY A 56 17.64 -12.25 9.74
C GLY A 56 17.44 -13.46 8.84
N TRP A 57 16.52 -13.42 7.88
CA TRP A 57 16.28 -14.50 6.91
C TRP A 57 17.00 -14.29 5.58
N VAL A 58 17.18 -13.05 5.14
CA VAL A 58 17.72 -12.69 3.82
C VAL A 58 18.75 -11.55 3.95
N LEU A 59 19.69 -11.44 3.01
CA LEU A 59 20.73 -10.38 2.94
C LEU A 59 21.54 -10.20 4.24
N ARG A 60 21.86 -11.30 4.93
CA ARG A 60 22.55 -11.28 6.24
C ARG A 60 23.92 -10.60 6.19
N ASP A 61 24.60 -10.69 5.05
CA ASP A 61 25.94 -10.11 4.83
C ASP A 61 25.92 -8.59 4.58
N VAL A 62 24.73 -7.99 4.41
CA VAL A 62 24.56 -6.55 4.20
C VAL A 62 24.02 -5.91 5.48
N PRO A 63 24.52 -4.74 5.93
CA PRO A 63 23.96 -4.02 7.07
C PRO A 63 22.45 -3.76 6.89
N SER A 64 21.67 -4.00 7.94
CA SER A 64 20.21 -3.90 7.90
C SER A 64 19.70 -2.50 7.58
N GLU A 65 20.46 -1.49 7.96
CA GLU A 65 20.26 -0.05 7.74
C GLU A 65 20.25 0.25 6.25
N VAL A 66 21.23 -0.28 5.52
CA VAL A 66 21.37 -0.10 4.07
C VAL A 66 20.17 -0.71 3.35
N VAL A 67 19.78 -1.92 3.73
CA VAL A 67 18.62 -2.61 3.14
C VAL A 67 17.33 -1.85 3.46
N ALA A 68 17.14 -1.42 4.71
CA ALA A 68 15.96 -0.68 5.15
C ALA A 68 15.81 0.68 4.45
N GLU A 69 16.91 1.42 4.27
CA GLU A 69 16.91 2.69 3.54
C GLU A 69 16.54 2.53 2.07
N GLN A 70 17.17 1.57 1.38
CA GLN A 70 16.90 1.35 -0.04
C GLN A 70 15.49 0.80 -0.26
N ALA A 71 15.05 -0.12 0.57
CA ALA A 71 13.67 -0.59 0.56
C ALA A 71 12.69 0.56 0.81
N HIS A 72 12.97 1.46 1.76
CA HIS A 72 12.08 2.59 2.04
C HIS A 72 12.00 3.57 0.85
N LYS A 73 13.09 3.78 0.10
CA LYS A 73 13.06 4.59 -1.13
C LYS A 73 12.10 4.01 -2.16
N TRP A 74 12.22 2.72 -2.47
CA TRP A 74 11.33 2.02 -3.41
C TRP A 74 9.89 1.94 -2.89
N PHE A 75 9.72 1.72 -1.59
CA PHE A 75 8.41 1.73 -0.93
C PHE A 75 7.68 3.06 -1.16
N LYS A 76 8.34 4.21 -1.00
CA LYS A 76 7.72 5.54 -1.23
C LYS A 76 7.26 5.72 -2.68
N ILE A 77 8.10 5.33 -3.64
CA ILE A 77 7.78 5.42 -5.07
C ILE A 77 6.57 4.53 -5.36
N ALA A 78 6.61 3.27 -4.91
CA ALA A 78 5.52 2.32 -5.12
C ALA A 78 4.23 2.75 -4.43
N LEU A 79 4.31 3.32 -3.22
CA LEU A 79 3.16 3.84 -2.48
C LEU A 79 2.51 5.03 -3.21
N PHE A 80 3.30 5.94 -3.75
CA PHE A 80 2.77 7.03 -4.56
C PHE A 80 2.05 6.49 -5.81
N THR A 81 2.70 5.61 -6.57
CA THR A 81 2.15 5.06 -7.81
C THR A 81 0.90 4.20 -7.58
N ILE A 82 0.87 3.39 -6.52
CA ILE A 82 -0.30 2.55 -6.20
C ILE A 82 -1.50 3.41 -5.76
N ILE A 83 -1.28 4.51 -5.04
CA ILE A 83 -2.34 5.44 -4.66
C ILE A 83 -2.86 6.17 -5.91
N ALA A 84 -1.97 6.71 -6.75
CA ALA A 84 -2.37 7.44 -7.95
C ALA A 84 -3.19 6.58 -8.91
N SER A 85 -2.71 5.37 -9.22
CA SER A 85 -3.44 4.39 -10.03
C SER A 85 -4.74 3.92 -9.37
N GLY A 86 -4.73 3.74 -8.04
CA GLY A 86 -5.91 3.38 -7.26
C GLY A 86 -7.01 4.43 -7.30
N VAL A 87 -6.67 5.72 -7.22
CA VAL A 87 -7.60 6.84 -7.36
C VAL A 87 -8.21 6.87 -8.76
N PHE A 88 -7.39 6.68 -9.80
CA PHE A 88 -7.87 6.58 -11.17
C PHE A 88 -8.87 5.43 -11.35
N MET A 89 -8.53 4.24 -10.86
CA MET A 89 -9.44 3.09 -10.93
C MET A 89 -10.73 3.32 -10.12
N ALA A 90 -10.61 3.91 -8.92
CA ALA A 90 -11.75 4.17 -8.06
C ALA A 90 -12.72 5.17 -8.69
N ALA A 91 -12.22 6.21 -9.36
CA ALA A 91 -13.04 7.17 -10.08
C ALA A 91 -13.92 6.50 -11.16
N ALA A 92 -13.47 5.41 -11.80
CA ALA A 92 -14.27 4.75 -12.84
C ALA A 92 -15.51 4.01 -12.31
N ILE A 93 -15.52 3.61 -11.03
CA ILE A 93 -16.58 2.80 -10.40
C ILE A 93 -16.91 3.28 -8.98
N ALA A 94 -16.82 4.59 -8.74
CA ALA A 94 -16.81 5.21 -7.42
C ALA A 94 -18.07 4.89 -6.58
N ILE A 95 -19.28 5.02 -7.14
CA ILE A 95 -20.53 4.74 -6.42
C ILE A 95 -20.62 3.27 -6.02
N LYS A 96 -20.15 2.35 -6.88
CA LYS A 96 -20.07 0.92 -6.53
C LYS A 96 -19.12 0.67 -5.35
N LEU A 97 -17.99 1.38 -5.31
CA LEU A 97 -17.03 1.25 -4.21
C LEU A 97 -17.54 1.86 -2.89
N TYR A 98 -18.36 2.92 -2.95
CA TYR A 98 -18.94 3.54 -1.76
C TYR A 98 -19.77 2.55 -0.94
N TYR A 99 -20.59 1.73 -1.59
CA TYR A 99 -21.41 0.71 -0.92
C TYR A 99 -20.67 -0.59 -0.61
N ASN A 100 -19.39 -0.69 -0.97
CA ASN A 100 -18.59 -1.90 -0.77
C ASN A 100 -17.83 -1.83 0.57
N ALA A 101 -18.22 -2.68 1.53
CA ALA A 101 -17.57 -2.73 2.84
C ALA A 101 -16.08 -3.11 2.78
N ALA A 102 -15.68 -3.97 1.83
CA ALA A 102 -14.30 -4.38 1.66
C ALA A 102 -13.41 -3.24 1.14
N TYR A 103 -13.96 -2.34 0.33
CA TYR A 103 -13.27 -1.12 -0.09
C TYR A 103 -12.92 -0.25 1.12
N TRP A 104 -13.88 0.00 2.01
CA TRP A 104 -13.62 0.76 3.23
C TRP A 104 -12.62 0.08 4.14
N ALA A 105 -12.72 -1.24 4.35
CA ALA A 105 -11.73 -2.00 5.12
C ALA A 105 -10.31 -1.85 4.54
N LYS A 106 -10.18 -1.89 3.20
CA LYS A 106 -8.90 -1.64 2.51
C LYS A 106 -8.40 -0.22 2.78
N MET A 107 -9.25 0.80 2.72
CA MET A 107 -8.85 2.19 2.95
C MET A 107 -8.37 2.40 4.38
N TYR A 108 -9.06 1.85 5.38
CA TYR A 108 -8.63 1.90 6.78
C TYR A 108 -7.29 1.17 6.99
N ALA A 109 -7.14 -0.04 6.42
CA ALA A 109 -5.89 -0.79 6.50
C ALA A 109 -4.73 -0.03 5.83
N LEU A 110 -4.98 0.60 4.68
CA LEU A 110 -3.98 1.40 3.96
C LEU A 110 -3.54 2.61 4.79
N ILE A 111 -4.49 3.37 5.35
CA ILE A 111 -4.18 4.52 6.22
C ILE A 111 -3.39 4.06 7.43
N ALA A 112 -3.84 3.01 8.13
CA ALA A 112 -3.14 2.45 9.27
C ALA A 112 -1.71 2.02 8.91
N GLY A 113 -1.53 1.38 7.74
CA GLY A 113 -0.21 0.95 7.30
C GLY A 113 0.73 2.08 6.90
N VAL A 114 0.21 3.12 6.26
CA VAL A 114 0.98 4.33 5.96
C VAL A 114 1.40 5.02 7.27
N LEU A 115 0.48 5.22 8.21
CA LEU A 115 0.78 5.80 9.51
C LEU A 115 1.79 4.95 10.29
N PHE A 116 1.63 3.63 10.31
CA PHE A 116 2.58 2.72 10.95
C PHE A 116 3.98 2.85 10.35
N VAL A 117 4.10 2.88 9.01
CA VAL A 117 5.40 3.01 8.35
C VAL A 117 6.07 4.34 8.69
N PHE A 118 5.35 5.46 8.60
CA PHE A 118 5.97 6.79 8.75
C PHE A 118 6.10 7.26 10.19
N LEU A 119 5.20 6.85 11.10
CA LEU A 119 5.21 7.31 12.50
C LEU A 119 5.90 6.35 13.45
N VAL A 120 5.95 5.05 13.13
CA VAL A 120 6.53 4.03 14.03
C VAL A 120 7.79 3.43 13.42
N ARG A 121 7.67 2.78 12.25
CA ARG A 121 8.76 2.01 11.64
C ARG A 121 9.92 2.90 11.19
N ARG A 122 9.63 3.98 10.47
CA ARG A 122 10.66 4.85 9.89
C ARG A 122 11.48 5.61 10.95
N PRO A 123 10.90 6.19 12.00
CA PRO A 123 11.68 6.83 13.06
C PRO A 123 12.54 5.84 13.83
N LEU A 124 12.03 4.62 14.08
CA LEU A 124 12.77 3.56 14.77
C LEU A 124 14.00 3.09 13.95
N LEU A 125 13.83 2.85 12.65
CA LEU A 125 14.86 2.31 11.76
C LEU A 125 15.78 3.38 11.14
N ARG A 126 15.78 4.60 11.70
CA ARG A 126 16.65 5.71 11.24
C ARG A 126 18.02 5.72 11.90
N GLY A 127 18.12 5.17 13.11
CA GLY A 127 19.35 5.09 13.88
C GLY A 127 20.14 3.80 13.60
N ASP A 128 21.19 3.60 14.38
CA ASP A 128 21.98 2.36 14.37
C ASP A 128 21.12 1.20 14.90
N HIS A 129 20.92 0.17 14.08
CA HIS A 129 20.07 -0.96 14.47
C HIS A 129 20.74 -1.86 15.52
N SER A 130 22.06 -1.78 15.69
CA SER A 130 22.78 -2.53 16.73
C SER A 130 22.43 -2.05 18.15
N GLN A 131 21.97 -0.81 18.28
CA GLN A 131 21.53 -0.22 19.55
C GLN A 131 20.08 -0.55 19.90
N ILE A 132 19.33 -1.14 18.97
CA ILE A 132 17.92 -1.48 19.14
C ILE A 132 17.81 -2.93 19.61
N ASN A 133 16.91 -3.19 20.57
CA ASN A 133 16.64 -4.55 21.02
C ASN A 133 16.23 -5.44 19.82
N PRO A 134 16.91 -6.57 19.56
CA PRO A 134 16.60 -7.46 18.44
C PRO A 134 15.15 -7.94 18.40
N TRP A 135 14.49 -8.11 19.55
CA TRP A 135 13.08 -8.49 19.61
C TRP A 135 12.15 -7.39 19.10
N VAL A 136 12.48 -6.12 19.35
CA VAL A 136 11.71 -4.98 18.83
C VAL A 136 11.80 -4.93 17.31
N LEU A 137 13.00 -5.12 16.74
CA LEU A 137 13.18 -5.19 15.28
C LEU A 137 12.35 -6.32 14.64
N LYS A 138 12.35 -7.50 15.26
CA LYS A 138 11.54 -8.65 14.80
C LYS A 138 10.05 -8.36 14.89
N LEU A 139 9.57 -7.80 15.99
CA LEU A 139 8.16 -7.47 16.17
C LEU A 139 7.69 -6.42 15.16
N VAL A 140 8.49 -5.39 14.91
CA VAL A 140 8.18 -4.35 13.91
C VAL A 140 8.14 -4.95 12.50
N ALA A 141 9.06 -5.87 12.17
CA ALA A 141 9.05 -6.57 10.90
C ALA A 141 7.79 -7.43 10.72
N VAL A 142 7.40 -8.22 11.73
CA VAL A 142 6.18 -9.03 11.68
C VAL A 142 4.92 -8.16 11.59
N ALA A 143 4.84 -7.10 12.40
CA ALA A 143 3.72 -6.16 12.36
C ALA A 143 3.57 -5.49 10.98
N SER A 144 4.70 -5.08 10.38
CA SER A 144 4.76 -4.52 9.02
C SER A 144 4.19 -5.51 7.99
N ILE A 145 4.65 -6.76 8.00
CA ILE A 145 4.15 -7.80 7.09
C ILE A 145 2.64 -8.00 7.25
N LEU A 146 2.15 -8.15 8.49
CA LEU A 146 0.74 -8.38 8.75
C LEU A 146 -0.13 -7.23 8.23
N VAL A 147 0.27 -5.99 8.49
CA VAL A 147 -0.42 -4.79 8.02
C VAL A 147 -0.53 -4.78 6.49
N TRP A 148 0.58 -4.99 5.77
CA TRP A 148 0.56 -4.93 4.30
C TRP A 148 -0.15 -6.12 3.66
N VAL A 149 -0.09 -7.30 4.29
CA VAL A 149 -0.89 -8.46 3.89
C VAL A 149 -2.38 -8.16 4.07
N SER A 150 -2.80 -7.52 5.17
CA SER A 150 -4.20 -7.09 5.36
C SER A 150 -4.66 -6.11 4.28
N VAL A 151 -3.82 -5.14 3.88
CA VAL A 151 -4.12 -4.19 2.78
C VAL A 151 -4.30 -4.91 1.43
N ALA A 152 -3.45 -5.90 1.15
CA ALA A 152 -3.54 -6.70 -0.07
C ALA A 152 -4.77 -7.62 -0.06
N ALA A 153 -5.03 -8.32 1.06
CA ALA A 153 -6.14 -9.25 1.22
C ALA A 153 -7.50 -8.56 1.10
N THR A 154 -7.70 -7.44 1.82
CA THR A 154 -8.92 -6.62 1.71
C THR A 154 -9.11 -6.09 0.29
N GLY A 155 -8.03 -5.73 -0.40
CA GLY A 155 -8.08 -5.34 -1.81
C GLY A 155 -8.57 -6.44 -2.74
N ARG A 156 -8.11 -7.68 -2.54
CA ARG A 156 -8.59 -8.81 -3.35
C ARG A 156 -10.07 -9.12 -3.08
N TRP A 157 -10.52 -8.87 -1.86
CA TRP A 157 -11.90 -9.11 -1.42
C TRP A 157 -12.91 -8.18 -2.09
N ILE A 158 -12.51 -6.97 -2.52
CA ILE A 158 -13.39 -6.05 -3.28
C ILE A 158 -13.99 -6.73 -4.51
N GLY A 159 -13.26 -7.64 -5.16
CA GLY A 159 -13.75 -8.38 -6.33
C GLY A 159 -14.64 -9.59 -6.02
N PHE A 160 -14.85 -9.92 -4.74
CA PHE A 160 -15.65 -11.06 -4.29
C PHE A 160 -16.90 -10.65 -3.48
N SER A 161 -16.95 -9.40 -2.99
CA SER A 161 -18.08 -8.80 -2.28
C SER A 161 -18.89 -7.90 -3.20
#